data_AF-A0A1Y1KTA7-F1
#
_entry.id   AF-A0A1Y1KTA7-F1
#
_cell.length_a   1.000
_cell.length_b   1.000
_cell.length_c   1.000
_cell.angle_alpha   90.00
_cell.angle_beta   90.00
_cell.angle_gamma   90.00
#
_symmetry.space_group_name_H-M   'P 1'
#
loop_
_entity.id
_entity.type
_entity.pdbx_description
1 polymer ?
#
loop_
_entity_poly.entity_id
_entity_poly.type
_entity_poly.pdbx_seq_one_letter_code
_entity_poly.pdbx_strand_id
1 'polypeptide(L)'
;MDSNWTLMKEGLASTPTQGEWLISTLPSRSYIGVDPEVIGQSEWTRLKNQLDIYDHRLVAVETNLVDLIWTDRPPIVRNPIVPLELEYTGSTIANKLNEVYARMG
;
A
#
# COMPACT_ATOMS: atom_id res chain seq x y z
N MET A 1 7.49 -16.34 12.67
CA MET A 1 8.55 -15.32 12.80
C MET A 1 9.61 -15.90 13.70
N ASP A 2 10.88 -15.78 13.32
CA ASP A 2 12.01 -16.17 14.16
C ASP A 2 12.48 -14.98 15.03
N SER A 3 13.67 -15.09 15.64
CA SER A 3 14.23 -14.07 16.55
C SER A 3 14.71 -12.79 15.86
N ASN A 4 14.71 -12.72 14.51
CA ASN A 4 15.11 -11.51 13.79
C ASN A 4 14.01 -10.43 13.78
N TRP A 5 12.81 -10.76 14.26
CA TRP A 5 11.63 -9.91 14.17
C TRP A 5 11.13 -9.43 15.54
N THR A 6 10.77 -8.15 15.63
CA THR A 6 10.07 -7.57 16.78
C THR A 6 8.60 -7.34 16.42
N LEU A 7 7.69 -7.94 17.18
CA LEU A 7 6.24 -7.74 16.97
C LEU A 7 5.78 -6.40 17.55
N MET A 8 5.25 -5.52 16.70
CA MET A 8 4.58 -4.28 17.08
C MET A 8 3.05 -4.49 17.06
N LYS A 9 2.37 -4.32 18.19
CA LYS A 9 0.93 -4.60 18.32
C LYS A 9 0.09 -3.35 18.10
N GLU A 10 -0.55 -3.25 16.94
CA GLU A 10 -1.41 -2.11 16.61
C GLU A 10 -2.59 -1.95 17.59
N GLY A 11 -3.01 -0.70 17.83
CA GLY A 11 -4.11 -0.34 18.72
C GLY A 11 -3.76 -0.22 20.21
N LEU A 12 -2.53 -0.56 20.61
CA LEU A 12 -2.05 -0.32 21.97
C LEU A 12 -1.42 1.07 22.10
N ALA A 13 -1.76 1.80 23.16
CA ALA A 13 -1.20 3.13 23.43
C ALA A 13 0.35 3.13 23.58
N SER A 14 0.93 1.98 23.95
CA SER A 14 2.38 1.81 24.07
C SER A 14 3.09 1.48 22.75
N THR A 15 2.35 1.13 21.69
CA THR A 15 2.94 0.80 20.40
C THR A 15 2.95 2.03 19.52
N PRO A 16 4.14 2.52 19.09
CA PRO A 16 4.21 3.67 18.20
C PRO A 16 3.60 3.34 16.84
N THR A 17 3.07 4.36 16.17
CA THR A 17 2.78 4.27 14.75
C THR A 17 4.07 4.07 13.95
N GLN A 18 3.95 3.61 12.70
CA GLN A 18 5.13 3.40 11.83
C GLN A 18 5.97 4.68 11.68
N GLY A 19 5.32 5.84 11.51
CA GLY A 19 6.02 7.13 11.39
C GLY A 19 6.79 7.51 12.65
N GLU A 20 6.17 7.41 13.82
CA GLU A 20 6.82 7.71 15.12
C GLU A 20 8.01 6.78 15.38
N TRP A 21 7.86 5.50 15.04
CA TRP A 21 8.95 4.54 15.18
C TRP A 21 10.12 4.86 14.24
N LEU A 22 9.85 5.16 12.98
CA LEU A 22 10.89 5.54 12.00
C LEU A 22 11.65 6.79 12.44
N ILE A 23 10.94 7.83 12.88
CA ILE A 23 11.53 9.10 13.33
C ILE A 23 12.43 8.90 14.56
N SER A 24 11.99 8.09 15.52
CA SER A 24 12.75 7.85 16.76
C SER A 24 13.92 6.88 16.59
N THR A 25 13.91 6.06 15.54
CA THR A 25 14.90 4.98 15.35
C THR A 25 15.97 5.34 14.31
N LEU A 26 15.60 6.06 13.24
CA LEU A 26 16.50 6.32 12.13
C LEU A 26 17.45 7.50 12.43
N PRO A 27 18.69 7.47 11.89
CA PRO A 27 19.54 8.65 11.85
C PRO A 27 18.85 9.83 11.14
N SER A 28 19.16 11.05 11.56
CA SER A 28 18.65 12.26 10.90
C SER A 28 18.90 12.23 9.39
N ARG A 29 17.94 12.75 8.61
CA ARG A 29 18.03 12.83 7.14
C ARG A 29 18.06 11.50 6.40
N SER A 30 17.56 10.45 7.02
CA SER A 30 17.42 9.14 6.36
C SER A 30 16.41 9.15 5.21
N TYR A 31 16.66 8.27 4.23
CA TYR A 31 15.75 7.94 3.15
C TYR A 31 15.01 6.64 3.48
N ILE A 32 13.69 6.64 3.34
CA ILE A 32 12.81 5.51 3.59
C ILE A 32 12.22 5.09 2.24
N GLY A 33 12.61 3.93 1.73
CA GLY A 33 12.13 3.40 0.46
C GLY A 33 10.84 2.60 0.64
N VAL A 34 9.85 2.83 -0.22
CA VAL A 34 8.60 2.06 -0.29
C VAL A 34 8.26 1.78 -1.75
N ASP A 35 7.77 0.57 -2.03
CA ASP A 35 7.19 0.23 -3.33
C ASP A 35 5.87 1.00 -3.51
N PRO A 36 5.78 1.90 -4.52
CA PRO A 36 4.61 2.75 -4.69
C PRO A 36 3.34 1.98 -5.08
N GLU A 37 3.45 0.75 -5.62
CA GLU A 37 2.30 -0.05 -6.07
C GLU A 37 1.58 -0.76 -4.92
N VAL A 38 2.18 -0.82 -3.72
CA VAL A 38 1.63 -1.56 -2.56
C VAL A 38 1.19 -0.66 -1.40
N ILE A 39 1.34 0.66 -1.53
CA ILE A 39 0.94 1.65 -0.53
C ILE A 39 -0.20 2.53 -1.05
N GLY A 40 -1.26 2.67 -0.24
CA GLY A 40 -2.36 3.57 -0.57
C GLY A 40 -1.93 5.05 -0.54
N GLN A 41 -2.51 5.87 -1.41
CA GLN A 41 -2.17 7.30 -1.51
C GLN A 41 -2.34 8.06 -0.19
N SER A 42 -3.40 7.75 0.57
CA SER A 42 -3.69 8.43 1.83
C SER A 42 -2.61 8.14 2.87
N GLU A 43 -2.16 6.89 2.92
CA GLU A 43 -1.10 6.44 3.81
C GLU A 43 0.26 7.01 3.41
N TRP A 44 0.57 7.02 2.11
CA TRP A 44 1.75 7.68 1.58
C TRP A 44 1.83 9.14 2.01
N THR A 45 0.74 9.88 1.81
CA THR A 45 0.66 11.31 2.14
C THR A 45 0.82 11.53 3.64
N ARG A 46 0.14 10.74 4.46
CA ARG A 46 0.23 10.80 5.92
C ARG A 46 1.67 10.56 6.39
N LEU A 47 2.29 9.48 5.93
CA LEU A 47 3.64 9.10 6.34
C LEU A 47 4.69 10.10 5.85
N LYS A 48 4.60 10.53 4.59
CA LYS A 48 5.50 11.55 4.03
C LYS A 48 5.46 12.85 4.83
N ASN A 49 4.26 13.35 5.13
CA ASN A 49 4.10 14.59 5.89
C ASN A 49 4.71 14.47 7.30
N GLN A 50 4.56 13.31 7.96
CA GLN A 50 5.18 13.07 9.26
C GLN A 50 6.71 13.06 9.17
N LEU A 51 7.27 12.38 8.17
CA LEU A 51 8.71 12.21 7.99
C LEU A 51 9.41 13.52 7.59
N ASP A 52 8.81 14.30 6.70
CA ASP A 52 9.38 15.57 6.19
C ASP A 52 9.60 16.59 7.33
N ILE A 53 8.74 16.60 8.36
CA ILE A 53 8.88 17.49 9.54
C ILE A 53 10.22 17.27 10.25
N TYR A 54 10.74 16.05 10.20
CA TYR A 54 11.99 15.63 10.85
C TYR A 54 13.13 15.47 9.83
N ASP A 55 13.01 16.10 8.66
CA ASP A 55 14.01 16.12 7.58
C ASP A 55 14.32 14.72 6.99
N HIS A 56 13.43 13.74 7.21
CA HIS A 56 13.49 12.43 6.54
C HIS A 56 12.80 12.49 5.18
N ARG A 57 13.08 11.51 4.31
CA ARG A 57 12.53 11.47 2.95
C ARG A 57 11.90 10.12 2.65
N LEU A 58 10.60 10.11 2.38
CA LEU A 58 9.91 8.95 1.80
C LEU A 58 10.18 8.92 0.28
N VAL A 59 10.68 7.79 -0.22
CA VAL A 59 11.10 7.60 -1.61
C VAL A 59 10.34 6.45 -2.24
N ALA A 60 9.82 6.69 -3.43
CA ALA A 60 9.18 5.66 -4.24
C ALA A 60 10.29 4.84 -4.90
N VAL A 61 10.31 3.54 -4.62
CA VAL A 61 11.25 2.61 -5.22
C VAL A 61 10.46 1.71 -6.17
N GLU A 62 10.52 2.02 -7.47
CA GLU A 62 9.71 1.34 -8.49
C GLU A 62 10.02 -0.16 -8.62
N THR A 63 11.25 -0.57 -8.25
CA THR A 63 11.63 -1.99 -8.20
C THR A 63 11.36 -2.55 -6.83
N ASN A 64 10.43 -3.51 -6.72
CA ASN A 64 10.20 -4.24 -5.48
C ASN A 64 11.47 -5.02 -5.07
N LEU A 65 12.06 -4.64 -3.93
CA LEU A 65 13.33 -5.22 -3.48
C LEU A 65 13.20 -6.68 -3.00
N VAL A 66 12.01 -7.11 -2.59
CA VAL A 66 11.75 -8.51 -2.23
C VAL A 66 11.73 -9.38 -3.48
N ASP A 67 11.13 -8.90 -4.58
CA ASP A 67 11.10 -9.60 -5.86
C ASP A 67 12.51 -9.91 -6.41
N LEU A 68 13.51 -9.09 -6.10
CA LEU A 68 14.91 -9.31 -6.51
C LEU A 68 15.55 -10.51 -5.81
N ILE A 69 15.11 -10.85 -4.61
CA ILE A 69 15.67 -11.95 -3.80
C ILE A 69 14.75 -13.17 -3.73
N TRP A 70 13.53 -13.07 -4.24
CA TRP A 70 12.52 -14.12 -4.17
C TRP A 70 12.67 -15.11 -5.34
N THR A 71 13.58 -16.09 -5.16
CA THR A 71 13.96 -17.04 -6.22
C THR A 71 12.87 -18.03 -6.63
N ASP A 72 11.91 -18.32 -5.75
CA ASP A 72 10.83 -19.29 -5.94
C ASP A 72 9.44 -18.64 -5.98
N ARG A 73 9.38 -17.37 -6.40
CA ARG A 73 8.11 -16.63 -6.52
C ARG A 73 7.13 -17.36 -7.45
N PRO A 74 5.90 -17.65 -6.98
CA PRO A 74 4.90 -18.30 -7.82
C PRO A 74 4.48 -17.39 -8.99
N PRO A 75 4.12 -17.97 -10.14
CA PRO A 75 3.64 -17.18 -11.27
C PRO A 75 2.29 -16.52 -10.96
N ILE A 76 2.04 -15.38 -11.62
CA ILE A 76 0.74 -14.70 -11.54
C ILE A 76 -0.36 -15.63 -12.05
N VAL A 77 -1.45 -15.74 -11.29
CA VAL A 77 -2.62 -16.54 -11.65
C VAL A 77 -3.33 -15.90 -12.86
N ARG A 78 -3.60 -16.70 -13.89
CA ARG A 78 -4.25 -16.26 -15.15
C ARG A 78 -5.51 -17.07 -15.43
N ASN A 79 -6.49 -16.98 -14.54
CA ASN A 79 -7.78 -17.66 -14.72
C ASN A 79 -8.60 -17.00 -15.85
N PRO A 80 -9.44 -17.75 -16.58
CA PRO A 80 -10.36 -17.17 -17.56
C PRO A 80 -11.33 -16.17 -16.91
N ILE A 81 -11.63 -15.10 -17.65
CA ILE A 81 -12.67 -14.14 -17.25
C ILE A 81 -14.03 -14.74 -17.57
N VAL A 82 -14.94 -14.75 -16.58
CA VAL A 82 -16.31 -15.26 -16.73
C VAL A 82 -17.30 -14.09 -16.59
N PRO A 83 -18.01 -13.68 -17.65
CA PRO A 83 -19.04 -12.65 -17.56
C PRO A 83 -20.27 -13.17 -16.80
N LEU A 84 -20.84 -12.34 -15.95
CA LEU A 84 -22.08 -12.65 -15.23
C LEU A 84 -23.29 -12.13 -16.01
N GLU A 85 -24.33 -12.96 -16.13
CA GLU A 85 -25.58 -12.60 -16.82
C GLU A 85 -26.35 -11.48 -16.09
N LEU A 86 -27.28 -10.84 -16.79
CA LEU A 86 -28.05 -9.72 -16.26
C LEU A 86 -28.88 -10.11 -15.03
N GLU A 87 -29.41 -11.35 -15.00
CA GLU A 87 -30.18 -11.87 -13.87
C GLU A 87 -29.40 -11.86 -12.54
N TYR A 88 -28.07 -12.02 -12.60
CA TYR A 88 -27.20 -11.98 -11.42
C TYR A 88 -26.68 -10.58 -11.11
N THR A 89 -26.53 -9.74 -12.11
CA THR A 89 -25.87 -8.43 -11.96
C THR A 89 -26.83 -7.27 -11.75
N GLY A 90 -28.11 -7.44 -12.10
CA GLY A 90 -29.20 -6.47 -11.93
C GLY A 90 -29.10 -5.21 -12.80
N SER A 91 -27.97 -4.98 -13.47
CA SER A 91 -27.73 -3.80 -14.30
C SER A 91 -26.58 -4.04 -15.28
N THR A 92 -26.73 -3.53 -16.50
CA THR A 92 -25.71 -3.62 -17.55
C THR A 92 -24.49 -2.76 -17.21
N ILE A 93 -23.34 -3.06 -17.85
CA ILE A 93 -22.13 -2.24 -17.73
C ILE A 93 -22.40 -0.80 -18.16
N ALA A 94 -23.15 -0.59 -19.25
CA ALA A 94 -23.49 0.73 -19.76
C ALA A 94 -24.27 1.56 -18.72
N ASN A 95 -25.24 0.96 -18.04
CA ASN A 95 -25.99 1.65 -16.98
C ASN A 95 -25.09 2.02 -15.80
N LYS A 96 -24.24 1.09 -15.35
CA LYS A 96 -23.26 1.35 -14.26
C LYS A 96 -22.31 2.50 -14.61
N LEU A 97 -21.82 2.56 -15.85
CA LEU A 97 -20.96 3.65 -16.32
C LEU A 97 -21.71 4.99 -16.36
N ASN A 98 -22.95 5.01 -16.86
CA ASN A 98 -23.78 6.21 -16.88
C ASN A 98 -24.04 6.76 -15.47
N GLU A 99 -24.29 5.90 -14.48
CA GLU A 99 -24.45 6.30 -13.08
C GLU A 99 -23.17 6.95 -12.51
N VAL A 100 -21.99 6.43 -12.86
CA VAL A 100 -20.72 7.03 -12.45
C VAL A 100 -20.56 8.40 -13.11
N TYR A 101 -20.78 8.52 -14.42
CA TYR A 101 -20.65 9.80 -15.12
C TYR A 101 -21.62 10.88 -14.58
N ALA A 102 -22.84 10.48 -14.21
CA ALA A 102 -23.81 11.39 -13.61
C ALA A 102 -23.40 11.92 -12.22
N ARG A 103 -22.51 11.22 -11.50
CA ARG A 103 -21.97 11.65 -10.20
C ARG A 103 -20.66 12.43 -10.30
N MET A 104 -20.04 12.41 -11.47
CA MET A 104 -18.77 13.11 -11.75
C MET A 104 -18.97 14.51 -12.35
N GLY A 105 -20.17 14.82 -12.86
CA GLY A 105 -20.57 16.17 -13.28
C GLY A 105 -21.17 16.97 -12.13
#